data_AF-A0A3D1QJL2-F1
#
_entry.id   AF-A0A3D1QJL2-F1
#
_cell.length_a   1.000
_cell.length_b   1.000
_cell.length_c   1.000
_cell.angle_alpha   90.00
_cell.angle_beta   90.00
_cell.angle_gamma   90.00
#
_symmetry.space_group_name_H-M   'P 1'
#
loop_
_entity.id
_entity.type
_entity.pdbx_description
1 polymer ?
#
loop_
_entity_poly.entity_id
_entity_poly.type
_entity_poly.pdbx_seq_one_letter_code
_entity_poly.pdbx_strand_id
1 'polypeptide(L)'
;MRLNVVFLVLVLLLACPADVLAADFDWTLTWQNGQILTETITTDDPDLINPEGGWQRQSGQPDTFTRQIEGWTSYNQLSDRLPIVAKTKNYVAVKITKITLDSQTYKEGTTFYDLTAARSGQVKMEVPGFIMKARPAVKSQWPEGFAATWAIATQAETEEYRFAMTAITIEILPSVISLLVIGWGLIWIVYRRQVKRMERLIDARYSLDNVVQAEIPTIEQAEDKPDI
;
A
#
# COMPACT_ATOMS: atom_id res chain seq x y z
N MET A 1 27.10 -6.02 45.75
CA MET A 1 25.98 -5.10 46.07
C MET A 1 25.44 -4.28 44.89
N ARG A 2 25.88 -4.51 43.63
CA ARG A 2 25.36 -3.78 42.44
C ARG A 2 24.30 -4.57 41.64
N LEU A 3 24.30 -5.90 41.74
CA LEU A 3 23.37 -6.78 41.02
C LEU A 3 21.92 -6.60 41.49
N ASN A 4 21.71 -6.39 42.80
CA ASN A 4 20.37 -6.21 43.37
C ASN A 4 19.72 -4.90 42.93
N VAL A 5 20.50 -3.83 42.72
CA VAL A 5 19.95 -2.54 42.27
C VAL A 5 19.47 -2.64 40.83
N VAL A 6 20.23 -3.32 39.96
CA VAL A 6 19.83 -3.53 38.55
C VAL A 6 18.56 -4.38 38.46
N PHE A 7 18.46 -5.44 39.28
CA PHE A 7 17.26 -6.28 39.32
C PHE A 7 16.05 -5.52 39.86
N LEU A 8 16.24 -4.67 40.87
CA LEU A 8 15.17 -3.86 41.45
C LEU A 8 14.68 -2.78 40.48
N VAL A 9 15.58 -2.17 39.71
CA VAL A 9 15.22 -1.21 38.64
C VAL A 9 14.52 -1.91 37.48
N LEU A 10 14.93 -3.13 37.11
CA LEU A 10 14.27 -3.92 36.07
C LEU A 10 12.85 -4.34 36.50
N VAL A 11 12.68 -4.77 37.75
CA VAL A 11 11.36 -5.09 38.32
C VAL A 11 10.49 -3.83 38.43
N LEU A 12 11.06 -2.68 38.80
CA LEU A 12 10.32 -1.41 38.83
C LEU A 12 9.87 -0.95 37.43
N LEU A 13 10.72 -1.16 36.41
CA LEU A 13 10.37 -0.91 35.00
C LEU A 13 9.31 -1.87 34.47
N LEU A 14 9.27 -3.11 34.95
CA LEU A 14 8.25 -4.12 34.60
C LEU A 14 6.96 -3.98 35.42
N ALA A 15 7.03 -3.36 36.59
CA ALA A 15 5.92 -3.16 37.52
C ALA A 15 5.28 -1.77 37.41
N CYS A 16 5.76 -0.89 36.52
CA CYS A 16 4.95 0.23 36.07
C CYS A 16 3.80 -0.35 35.24
N PRO A 17 2.55 -0.37 35.73
CA PRO A 17 1.43 -0.55 34.83
C PRO A 17 1.55 0.57 33.80
N ALA A 18 1.73 0.21 32.53
CA ALA A 18 1.42 1.15 31.48
C ALA A 18 -0.08 1.39 31.66
N ASP A 19 -0.46 2.60 32.09
CA ASP A 19 -1.84 3.02 32.02
C ASP A 19 -2.25 2.87 30.55
N VAL A 20 -2.93 1.76 30.24
CA VAL A 20 -3.75 1.66 29.06
C VAL A 20 -4.88 2.64 29.37
N LEU A 21 -4.66 3.91 29.03
CA LEU A 21 -5.68 4.94 29.11
C LEU A 21 -6.92 4.36 28.46
N ALA A 22 -7.94 4.09 29.27
CA ALA A 22 -9.24 3.69 28.79
C ALA A 22 -9.73 4.81 27.88
N ALA A 23 -9.83 4.53 26.58
CA ALA A 23 -10.33 5.48 25.61
C ALA A 23 -11.85 5.62 25.81
N ASP A 24 -12.36 6.84 25.96
CA ASP A 24 -13.81 7.09 26.13
C ASP A 24 -14.59 6.88 24.81
N PHE A 25 -13.88 6.94 23.67
CA PHE A 25 -14.40 6.53 22.37
C PHE A 25 -13.35 5.79 21.55
N ASP A 26 -13.82 4.86 20.72
CA ASP A 26 -13.02 4.17 19.70
C ASP A 26 -13.62 4.47 18.33
N TRP A 27 -12.82 5.09 17.45
CA TRP A 27 -13.17 5.30 16.05
C TRP A 27 -12.28 4.44 15.17
N THR A 28 -12.86 3.39 14.60
CA THR A 28 -12.19 2.48 13.68
C THR A 28 -12.62 2.74 12.24
N LEU A 29 -11.64 2.96 11.35
CA LEU A 29 -11.80 3.05 9.90
C LEU A 29 -11.14 1.83 9.25
N THR A 30 -11.97 0.89 8.82
CA THR A 30 -11.63 -0.41 8.27
C THR A 30 -11.68 -0.33 6.74
N TRP A 31 -10.52 -0.40 6.08
CA TRP A 31 -10.45 -0.42 4.62
C TRP A 31 -10.47 -1.85 4.08
N GLN A 32 -11.59 -2.25 3.48
CA GLN A 32 -11.81 -3.60 2.98
C GLN A 32 -11.54 -3.68 1.48
N ASN A 33 -10.73 -4.66 1.07
CA ASN A 33 -10.45 -4.99 -0.33
C ASN A 33 -10.02 -3.80 -1.22
N GLY A 34 -9.49 -2.73 -0.63
CA GLY A 34 -9.10 -1.55 -1.40
C GLY A 34 -10.27 -0.72 -1.96
N GLN A 35 -11.52 -1.07 -1.67
CA GLN A 35 -12.71 -0.49 -2.32
C GLN A 35 -13.76 0.03 -1.35
N ILE A 36 -13.98 -0.67 -0.24
CA ILE A 36 -15.03 -0.32 0.73
C ILE A 36 -14.35 0.19 1.99
N LEU A 37 -14.87 1.29 2.54
CA LEU A 37 -14.47 1.80 3.84
C LEU A 37 -15.64 1.58 4.80
N THR A 38 -15.37 0.90 5.90
CA THR A 38 -16.33 0.76 7.00
C THR A 38 -15.83 1.60 8.15
N GLU A 39 -16.66 2.52 8.63
CA GLU A 39 -16.39 3.25 9.86
C GLU A 39 -17.25 2.69 10.98
N THR A 40 -16.62 2.49 12.13
CA THR A 40 -17.25 2.07 13.36
C THR A 40 -16.82 3.01 14.46
N ILE A 41 -17.79 3.61 15.14
CA ILE A 41 -17.59 4.40 16.34
C ILE A 41 -18.21 3.63 17.50
N THR A 42 -17.46 3.43 18.56
CA THR A 42 -17.96 2.94 19.84
C THR A 42 -17.76 4.03 20.88
N THR A 43 -18.84 4.45 21.54
CA THR A 43 -18.80 5.48 22.58
C THR A 43 -19.93 5.29 23.59
N ASP A 44 -19.64 5.58 24.85
CA ASP A 44 -20.61 5.55 25.94
C ASP A 44 -21.57 6.76 25.92
N ASP A 45 -21.35 7.73 25.03
CA ASP A 45 -22.13 8.96 24.89
C ASP A 45 -22.71 9.10 23.47
N PRO A 46 -23.84 8.43 23.18
CA PRO A 46 -24.43 8.39 21.85
C PRO A 46 -24.99 9.74 21.38
N ASP A 47 -25.16 10.72 22.28
CA ASP A 47 -25.68 12.05 21.95
C ASP A 47 -24.63 12.91 21.21
N LEU A 48 -23.35 12.51 21.27
CA LEU A 48 -22.25 13.15 20.52
C LEU A 48 -22.16 12.69 19.06
N ILE A 49 -22.99 11.73 18.64
CA ILE A 49 -23.01 11.24 17.26
C ILE A 49 -23.96 12.10 16.44
N ASN A 50 -23.45 12.71 15.36
CA ASN A 50 -24.29 13.54 14.50
C ASN A 50 -25.35 12.67 13.77
N PRO A 51 -26.66 12.92 13.98
CA PRO A 51 -27.73 12.12 13.38
C PRO A 51 -27.80 12.25 11.85
N GLU A 52 -27.31 13.35 11.28
CA GLU A 52 -27.25 13.59 9.83
C GLU A 52 -26.01 12.95 9.17
N GLY A 53 -25.09 12.38 9.96
CA GLY A 53 -23.84 11.78 9.50
C GLY A 53 -23.98 10.43 8.78
N GLY A 54 -25.21 9.95 8.58
CA GLY A 54 -25.48 8.67 7.91
C GLY A 54 -25.11 7.43 8.72
N TRP A 55 -25.00 7.58 10.04
CA TRP A 55 -24.64 6.50 10.97
C TRP A 55 -25.81 5.54 11.21
N GLN A 56 -25.50 4.25 11.26
CA GLN A 56 -26.43 3.19 11.61
C GLN A 56 -26.04 2.62 12.97
N ARG A 57 -26.95 2.65 13.94
CA ARG A 57 -26.73 2.01 15.23
C ARG A 57 -26.77 0.49 15.07
N GLN A 58 -25.77 -0.19 15.60
CA GLN A 58 -25.68 -1.65 15.47
C GLN A 58 -26.69 -2.35 16.39
N SER A 59 -27.44 -3.30 15.83
CA SER A 59 -28.42 -4.07 16.61
C SER A 59 -27.73 -4.91 17.68
N GLY A 60 -28.16 -4.76 18.93
CA GLY A 60 -27.56 -5.45 20.09
C GLY A 60 -26.31 -4.80 20.67
N GLN A 61 -25.84 -3.68 20.10
CA GLN A 61 -24.72 -2.88 20.60
C GLN A 61 -25.12 -1.39 20.52
N PRO A 62 -25.85 -0.85 21.51
CA PRO A 62 -26.43 0.49 21.44
C PRO A 62 -25.38 1.60 21.33
N ASP A 63 -24.17 1.33 21.82
CA ASP A 63 -23.03 2.23 21.89
C ASP A 63 -22.17 2.18 20.62
N THR A 64 -22.53 1.33 19.64
CA THR A 64 -21.79 1.14 18.40
C THR A 64 -22.57 1.70 17.21
N PHE A 65 -21.90 2.57 16.45
CA PHE A 65 -22.41 3.23 15.26
C PHE A 65 -21.53 2.87 14.08
N THR A 66 -22.14 2.45 12.99
CA THR A 66 -21.44 1.96 11.81
C THR A 66 -21.99 2.61 10.55
N ARG A 67 -21.10 2.85 9.59
CA ARG A 67 -21.48 3.21 8.23
C ARG A 67 -20.50 2.64 7.23
N GLN A 68 -21.01 2.37 6.03
CA GLN A 68 -20.23 1.83 4.93
C GLN A 68 -20.18 2.86 3.79
N ILE A 69 -18.98 3.09 3.26
CA ILE A 69 -18.69 4.06 2.23
C ILE A 69 -17.99 3.37 1.05
N GLU A 70 -18.42 3.70 -0.16
CA GLU A 70 -17.80 3.23 -1.40
C GLU A 70 -16.53 4.03 -1.72
N GLY A 71 -15.46 3.70 -1.01
CA GLY A 71 -14.10 4.13 -1.31
C GLY A 71 -13.78 5.58 -0.93
N TRP A 72 -12.52 5.95 -1.17
CA TRP A 72 -11.97 7.23 -0.71
C TRP A 72 -12.58 8.46 -1.39
N THR A 73 -13.06 8.34 -2.63
CA THR A 73 -13.70 9.47 -3.33
C THR A 73 -14.99 9.89 -2.65
N SER A 74 -15.86 8.92 -2.36
CA SER A 74 -17.13 9.14 -1.65
C SER A 74 -16.86 9.57 -0.21
N TYR A 75 -15.87 8.97 0.44
CA TYR A 75 -15.43 9.37 1.78
C TYR A 75 -15.04 10.85 1.85
N ASN A 76 -14.21 11.31 0.90
CA ASN A 76 -13.75 12.70 0.82
C ASN A 76 -14.88 13.71 0.49
N GLN A 77 -16.12 13.26 0.24
CA GLN A 77 -17.28 14.14 0.04
C GLN A 77 -18.18 14.24 1.29
N LEU A 78 -18.00 13.36 2.28
CA LEU A 78 -18.79 13.39 3.51
C LEU A 78 -18.49 14.64 4.35
N SER A 79 -19.53 15.32 4.81
CA SER A 79 -19.42 16.48 5.70
C SER A 79 -19.02 16.07 7.12
N ASP A 80 -19.60 14.98 7.63
CA ASP A 80 -19.26 14.37 8.91
C ASP A 80 -18.30 13.20 8.67
N ARG A 81 -17.01 13.34 8.99
CA ARG A 81 -15.96 12.31 8.83
C ARG A 81 -14.74 12.63 9.69
N LEU A 82 -13.79 11.70 9.78
CA LEU A 82 -12.46 12.02 10.31
C LEU A 82 -11.84 13.18 9.52
N PRO A 83 -11.06 14.08 10.16
CA PRO A 83 -10.49 15.25 9.52
C PRO A 83 -9.28 14.90 8.65
N ILE A 84 -9.52 14.05 7.66
CA ILE A 84 -8.52 13.53 6.73
C ILE A 84 -9.01 13.61 5.29
N VAL A 85 -8.05 13.67 4.38
CA VAL A 85 -8.26 13.50 2.96
C VAL A 85 -7.32 12.43 2.43
N ALA A 86 -7.88 11.48 1.69
CA ALA A 86 -7.12 10.42 1.05
C ALA A 86 -6.92 10.71 -0.43
N LYS A 87 -5.69 10.58 -0.91
CA LYS A 87 -5.33 10.68 -2.34
C LYS A 87 -4.69 9.37 -2.79
N THR A 88 -5.40 8.66 -3.66
CA THR A 88 -4.93 7.38 -4.22
C THR A 88 -4.32 7.59 -5.61
N LYS A 89 -3.10 7.08 -5.79
CA LYS A 89 -2.46 6.93 -7.11
C LYS A 89 -2.51 5.47 -7.52
N ASN A 90 -3.17 5.20 -8.63
CA ASN A 90 -3.29 3.86 -9.21
C ASN A 90 -2.13 3.60 -10.18
N TYR A 91 -1.36 2.56 -9.91
CA TYR A 91 -0.42 1.95 -10.85
C TYR A 91 -0.96 0.59 -11.28
N VAL A 92 -0.35 0.00 -12.31
CA VAL A 92 -0.85 -1.24 -12.93
C VAL A 92 -1.16 -2.34 -11.89
N ALA A 93 -0.27 -2.58 -10.94
CA ALA A 93 -0.40 -3.66 -9.94
C ALA A 93 -0.59 -3.15 -8.50
N VAL A 94 -0.40 -1.85 -8.28
CA VAL A 94 -0.20 -1.27 -6.95
C VAL A 94 -0.97 0.03 -6.84
N LYS A 95 -1.64 0.24 -5.70
CA LYS A 95 -2.25 1.52 -5.35
C LYS A 95 -1.51 2.13 -4.18
N ILE A 96 -1.09 3.37 -4.33
CA ILE A 96 -0.45 4.14 -3.25
C ILE A 96 -1.46 5.17 -2.76
N THR A 97 -1.90 5.03 -1.52
CA THR A 97 -2.84 5.97 -0.89
C THR A 97 -2.13 6.80 0.15
N LYS A 98 -2.15 8.11 -0.05
CA LYS A 98 -1.62 9.09 0.90
C LYS A 98 -2.80 9.74 1.63
N ILE A 99 -2.81 9.60 2.94
CA ILE A 99 -3.79 10.22 3.84
C ILE A 99 -3.09 11.40 4.53
N THR A 100 -3.72 12.56 4.47
CA THR A 100 -3.26 13.79 5.10
C THR A 100 -4.38 14.44 5.88
N LEU A 101 -4.04 15.30 6.83
CA LEU A 101 -5.02 16.10 7.57
C LEU A 101 -5.82 16.99 6.61
N ASP A 102 -7.13 17.05 6.85
CA ASP A 102 -8.07 17.99 6.24
C ASP A 102 -8.72 18.80 7.37
N SER A 103 -8.09 19.93 7.72
CA SER A 103 -8.57 20.77 8.81
C SER A 103 -9.93 21.41 8.52
N GLN A 104 -10.36 21.46 7.26
CA GLN A 104 -11.65 22.07 6.90
C GLN A 104 -12.86 21.22 7.33
N THR A 105 -12.64 19.96 7.65
CA THR A 105 -13.68 19.03 8.13
C THR A 105 -13.78 18.93 9.65
N TYR A 106 -12.84 19.54 10.38
CA TYR A 106 -12.95 19.71 11.83
C TYR A 106 -13.79 20.95 12.14
N LYS A 107 -15.09 20.77 12.39
CA LYS A 107 -16.05 21.86 12.60
C LYS A 107 -17.09 21.43 13.64
N GLU A 108 -17.61 22.40 14.38
CA GLU A 108 -18.73 22.18 15.29
C GLU A 108 -19.90 21.46 14.60
N GLY A 109 -20.47 20.48 15.30
CA GLY A 109 -21.54 19.62 14.78
C GLY A 109 -21.07 18.46 13.91
N THR A 110 -19.76 18.26 13.71
CA THR A 110 -19.25 16.97 13.20
C THR A 110 -18.98 16.03 14.37
N THR A 111 -19.26 14.75 14.18
CA THR A 111 -19.10 13.71 15.19
C THR A 111 -17.68 13.68 15.76
N PHE A 112 -16.67 13.87 14.91
CA PHE A 112 -15.28 13.90 15.36
C PHE A 112 -14.97 15.13 16.23
N TYR A 113 -15.52 16.30 15.89
CA TYR A 113 -15.36 17.49 16.72
C TYR A 113 -16.01 17.29 18.09
N ASP A 114 -17.27 16.86 18.11
CA ASP A 114 -18.07 16.74 19.33
C ASP A 114 -17.47 15.69 20.29
N LEU A 115 -17.02 14.55 19.76
CA LEU A 115 -16.32 13.53 20.55
C LEU A 115 -15.01 14.05 21.16
N THR A 116 -14.18 14.73 20.37
CA THR A 116 -12.85 15.17 20.84
C THR A 116 -12.89 16.41 21.72
N ALA A 117 -13.92 17.25 21.59
CA ALA A 117 -14.15 18.39 22.47
C ALA A 117 -14.53 17.94 23.89
N ALA A 118 -15.25 16.84 24.02
CA ALA A 118 -15.75 16.34 25.29
C ALA A 118 -14.87 15.25 25.92
N ARG A 119 -14.20 14.43 25.11
CA ARG A 119 -13.64 13.14 25.55
C ARG A 119 -12.28 12.83 24.92
N SER A 120 -11.57 11.92 25.57
CA SER A 120 -10.35 11.31 25.05
C SER A 120 -10.69 10.02 24.32
N GLY A 121 -9.88 9.60 23.36
CA GLY A 121 -10.21 8.40 22.60
C GLY A 121 -9.07 7.85 21.77
N GLN A 122 -9.43 6.94 20.88
CA GLN A 122 -8.50 6.41 19.91
C GLN A 122 -9.10 6.40 18.51
N VAL A 123 -8.26 6.69 17.52
CA VAL A 123 -8.57 6.50 16.11
C VAL A 123 -7.72 5.36 15.60
N LYS A 124 -8.34 4.34 15.02
CA LYS A 124 -7.68 3.21 14.42
C LYS A 124 -7.99 3.20 12.92
N MET A 125 -6.95 3.19 12.08
CA MET A 125 -7.13 2.97 10.64
C MET A 125 -6.51 1.63 10.27
N GLU A 126 -7.31 0.80 9.63
CA GLU A 126 -6.93 -0.54 9.28
C GLU A 126 -6.92 -0.72 7.75
N VAL A 127 -5.87 -1.31 7.21
CA VAL A 127 -5.53 -1.26 5.78
C VAL A 127 -5.18 -2.65 5.24
N PRO A 128 -5.68 -3.06 4.05
CA PRO A 128 -5.48 -4.39 3.48
C PRO A 128 -4.14 -4.49 2.71
N GLY A 129 -3.09 -3.91 3.28
CA GLY A 129 -1.80 -3.71 2.63
C GLY A 129 -0.78 -3.10 3.59
N PHE A 130 0.31 -2.56 3.07
CA PHE A 130 1.44 -2.11 3.89
C PHE A 130 1.35 -0.64 4.27
N ILE A 131 1.61 -0.32 5.55
CA ILE A 131 1.71 1.05 6.04
C ILE A 131 3.18 1.51 6.01
N MET A 132 3.55 2.30 5.00
CA MET A 132 4.92 2.84 4.88
C MET A 132 5.22 3.87 5.96
N LYS A 133 4.33 4.85 6.12
CA LYS A 133 4.50 5.98 7.05
C LYS A 133 3.20 6.16 7.81
N ALA A 134 3.28 6.23 9.13
CA ALA A 134 2.19 6.62 10.02
C ALA A 134 2.86 7.03 11.33
N ARG A 135 3.19 8.32 11.49
CA ARG A 135 3.77 8.87 12.72
C ARG A 135 2.83 9.97 13.20
N PRO A 136 2.45 10.01 14.49
CA PRO A 136 2.99 9.25 15.63
C PRO A 136 2.32 7.89 15.90
N ALA A 137 1.51 7.36 14.98
CA ALA A 137 0.71 6.15 15.20
C ALA A 137 1.48 4.93 15.73
N VAL A 138 0.83 4.19 16.63
CA VAL A 138 1.23 2.83 17.01
C VAL A 138 0.81 1.89 15.88
N LYS A 139 1.77 1.17 15.29
CA LYS A 139 1.48 0.20 14.23
C LYS A 139 1.23 -1.19 14.82
N SER A 140 0.17 -1.84 14.39
CA SER A 140 -0.19 -3.20 14.78
C SER A 140 -0.60 -4.03 13.56
N GLN A 141 -0.74 -5.34 13.75
CA GLN A 141 -1.27 -6.25 12.74
C GLN A 141 -2.78 -6.40 12.90
N TRP A 142 -3.47 -6.63 11.78
CA TRP A 142 -4.88 -7.00 11.73
C TRP A 142 -5.03 -8.16 10.74
N PRO A 143 -5.95 -9.14 10.93
CA PRO A 143 -6.29 -10.22 10.01
C PRO A 143 -6.05 -9.99 8.51
N GLU A 144 -6.43 -8.83 7.96
CA GLU A 144 -6.32 -8.55 6.53
C GLU A 144 -5.12 -7.67 6.14
N GLY A 145 -4.30 -7.23 7.11
CA GLY A 145 -3.12 -6.42 6.85
C GLY A 145 -2.55 -5.75 8.09
N PHE A 146 -2.56 -4.42 8.10
CA PHE A 146 -1.93 -3.62 9.15
C PHE A 146 -2.90 -2.55 9.65
N ALA A 147 -2.73 -2.17 10.91
CA ALA A 147 -3.45 -1.08 11.53
C ALA A 147 -2.49 -0.02 12.06
N ALA A 148 -2.95 1.22 12.05
CA ALA A 148 -2.32 2.36 12.71
C ALA A 148 -3.31 2.93 13.71
N THR A 149 -2.89 3.04 14.98
CA THR A 149 -3.71 3.59 16.07
C THR A 149 -3.10 4.90 16.56
N TRP A 150 -3.91 5.94 16.66
CA TRP A 150 -3.58 7.22 17.23
C TRP A 150 -4.38 7.42 18.51
N ALA A 151 -3.70 7.80 19.60
CA ALA A 151 -4.37 8.27 20.80
C ALA A 151 -4.79 9.72 20.63
N ILE A 152 -5.99 10.05 21.09
CA ILE A 152 -6.62 11.35 20.96
C ILE A 152 -6.85 11.92 22.35
N ALA A 153 -6.26 13.07 22.63
CA ALA A 153 -6.50 13.80 23.87
C ALA A 153 -7.75 14.67 23.75
N THR A 154 -8.45 14.85 24.87
CA THR A 154 -9.57 15.77 24.99
C THR A 154 -9.11 17.20 24.71
N GLN A 155 -9.90 17.96 23.94
CA GLN A 155 -9.63 19.37 23.58
C GLN A 155 -8.29 19.61 22.86
N ALA A 156 -7.67 18.57 22.29
CA ALA A 156 -6.48 18.75 21.48
C ALA A 156 -6.80 19.59 20.23
N GLU A 157 -5.83 20.39 19.78
CA GLU A 157 -6.00 21.18 18.56
C GLU A 157 -5.93 20.27 17.33
N THR A 158 -6.55 20.69 16.23
CA THR A 158 -6.61 19.89 15.00
C THR A 158 -5.23 19.53 14.43
N GLU A 159 -4.23 20.40 14.66
CA GLU A 159 -2.85 20.18 14.23
C GLU A 159 -2.15 19.08 15.04
N GLU A 160 -2.62 18.78 16.25
CA GLU A 160 -2.00 17.80 17.16
C GLU A 160 -2.31 16.36 16.74
N TYR A 161 -3.46 16.12 16.09
CA TYR A 161 -3.93 14.76 15.78
C TYR A 161 -3.09 14.02 14.72
N ARG A 162 -2.30 14.74 13.90
CA ARG A 162 -1.31 14.22 12.94
C ARG A 162 -1.64 12.83 12.33
N PHE A 163 -2.82 12.70 11.70
CA PHE A 163 -3.28 11.48 11.02
C PHE A 163 -2.56 11.15 9.71
N ALA A 164 -1.34 11.64 9.51
CA ALA A 164 -0.62 11.49 8.26
C ALA A 164 -0.18 10.04 8.05
N MET A 165 -0.76 9.38 7.03
CA MET A 165 -0.46 7.99 6.68
C MET A 165 -0.15 7.85 5.19
N THR A 166 0.76 6.93 4.85
CA THR A 166 0.97 6.48 3.47
C THR A 166 0.91 4.96 3.46
N ALA A 167 -0.04 4.44 2.70
CA ALA A 167 -0.27 3.02 2.56
C ALA A 167 -0.15 2.55 1.11
N ILE A 168 0.27 1.31 0.95
CA ILE A 168 0.38 0.61 -0.32
C ILE A 168 -0.55 -0.60 -0.29
N THR A 169 -1.48 -0.67 -1.23
CA THR A 169 -2.30 -1.86 -1.47
C THR A 169 -1.93 -2.48 -2.82
N ILE A 170 -1.99 -3.81 -2.91
CA ILE A 170 -1.61 -4.57 -4.09
C ILE A 170 -2.87 -5.23 -4.65
N GLU A 171 -3.12 -5.09 -5.95
CA GLU A 171 -4.24 -5.74 -6.62
C GLU A 171 -3.76 -7.04 -7.27
N ILE A 172 -4.28 -8.18 -6.83
CA ILE A 172 -3.81 -9.51 -7.25
C ILE A 172 -4.00 -9.72 -8.76
N LEU A 173 -5.19 -9.43 -9.28
CA LEU A 173 -5.52 -9.71 -10.68
C LEU A 173 -4.59 -8.99 -11.68
N PRO A 174 -4.45 -7.65 -11.65
CA PRO A 174 -3.54 -6.99 -12.58
C PRO A 174 -2.07 -7.26 -12.26
N SER A 175 -1.72 -7.63 -11.01
CA SER A 175 -0.38 -8.11 -10.68
C SER A 175 -0.02 -9.38 -11.44
N VAL A 176 -0.93 -10.37 -11.47
CA VAL A 176 -0.74 -11.64 -12.20
C VAL A 176 -0.64 -11.37 -13.70
N ILE A 177 -1.53 -10.54 -14.26
CA ILE A 177 -1.50 -10.18 -15.67
C ILE A 177 -0.17 -9.50 -16.02
N SER A 178 0.31 -8.58 -15.18
CA SER A 178 1.58 -7.88 -15.38
C SER A 178 2.76 -8.86 -15.45
N LEU A 179 2.80 -9.85 -14.54
CA LEU A 179 3.82 -10.89 -14.55
C LEU A 179 3.77 -11.75 -15.81
N LEU A 180 2.58 -12.11 -16.28
CA LEU A 180 2.42 -12.89 -17.52
C LEU A 180 2.90 -12.10 -18.75
N VAL A 181 2.55 -10.81 -18.85
CA VAL A 181 2.99 -9.96 -19.96
C VAL A 181 4.52 -9.80 -19.97
N ILE A 182 5.12 -9.58 -18.81
CA ILE A 182 6.59 -9.49 -18.68
C ILE A 182 7.25 -10.82 -19.05
N GLY A 183 6.73 -11.95 -18.52
CA GLY A 183 7.25 -13.28 -18.83
C GLY A 183 7.16 -13.62 -20.31
N TRP A 184 6.01 -13.34 -20.93
CA TRP A 184 5.82 -13.54 -22.37
C TRP A 184 6.75 -12.65 -23.20
N GLY A 185 6.93 -11.39 -22.81
CA GLY A 185 7.85 -10.46 -23.45
C GLY A 185 9.29 -10.97 -23.44
N LEU A 186 9.74 -11.53 -22.31
CA LEU A 186 11.08 -12.12 -22.19
C LEU A 186 11.26 -13.35 -23.12
N ILE A 187 10.27 -14.25 -23.16
CA ILE A 187 10.28 -15.42 -24.04
C ILE A 187 10.38 -14.97 -25.50
N TRP A 188 9.57 -13.97 -25.91
CA TRP A 188 9.59 -13.42 -27.26
C TRP A 188 10.96 -12.81 -27.63
N ILE A 189 11.58 -12.06 -26.72
CA ILE A 189 12.92 -11.47 -26.93
C ILE A 189 13.97 -12.58 -27.14
N VAL A 190 13.95 -13.62 -26.31
CA VAL A 190 14.88 -14.76 -26.43
C VAL A 190 14.65 -15.50 -27.74
N TYR A 191 13.40 -15.78 -28.10
CA TYR A 191 13.03 -16.43 -29.36
C TYR A 191 13.55 -15.65 -30.57
N ARG A 192 13.28 -14.33 -30.64
CA ARG A 192 13.78 -13.47 -31.72
C ARG A 192 15.30 -13.44 -31.81
N ARG A 193 16.00 -13.47 -30.66
CA ARG A 193 17.47 -13.58 -30.65
C ARG A 193 17.96 -14.93 -31.19
N GLN A 194 17.27 -16.02 -30.87
CA GLN A 194 17.63 -17.34 -31.40
C GLN A 194 17.39 -17.45 -32.91
N VAL A 195 16.23 -16.99 -33.40
CA VAL A 195 15.92 -17.00 -34.84
C VAL A 195 16.97 -16.21 -35.64
N LYS A 196 17.32 -14.99 -35.19
CA LYS A 196 18.38 -14.19 -35.83
C LYS A 196 19.76 -14.88 -35.82
N ARG A 197 20.06 -15.71 -34.82
CA ARG A 197 21.29 -16.51 -34.81
C ARG A 197 21.24 -17.63 -35.83
N MET A 198 20.09 -18.29 -35.98
CA MET A 198 19.90 -19.34 -36.99
C MET A 198 19.97 -18.79 -38.42
N GLU A 199 19.33 -17.65 -38.69
CA GLU A 199 19.41 -16.96 -40.00
C GLU A 199 20.87 -16.67 -40.39
N ARG A 200 21.68 -16.15 -39.46
CA ARG A 200 23.13 -15.93 -39.70
C ARG A 200 23.91 -17.21 -40.00
N LEU A 201 23.53 -18.34 -39.41
CA LEU A 201 24.19 -19.63 -39.66
C LEU A 201 23.79 -20.22 -41.02
N ILE A 202 22.57 -19.94 -41.49
CA ILE A 202 22.09 -20.35 -42.81
C ILE A 202 22.75 -19.48 -43.88
N ASP A 203 22.79 -18.16 -43.71
CA ASP A 203 23.49 -17.24 -44.62
C ASP A 203 24.98 -17.59 -44.73
N ALA A 204 25.64 -17.93 -43.62
CA ALA A 204 27.05 -18.34 -43.63
C ALA A 204 27.31 -19.69 -44.33
N ARG A 205 26.30 -20.58 -44.43
CA ARG A 205 26.44 -21.86 -45.14
C ARG A 205 25.99 -21.79 -46.60
N TYR A 206 25.11 -20.85 -46.95
CA TYR A 206 24.54 -20.70 -48.29
C TYR A 206 25.02 -19.43 -49.04
N SER A 207 25.93 -18.63 -48.47
CA SER A 207 26.61 -17.57 -49.22
C SER A 207 27.47 -18.20 -50.31
N LEU A 208 27.13 -17.91 -51.57
CA LEU A 208 27.81 -18.39 -52.79
C LEU A 208 29.34 -18.17 -52.80
N ASP A 209 29.89 -17.34 -51.91
CA ASP A 209 31.34 -17.12 -51.79
C ASP A 209 32.15 -18.40 -51.55
N ASN A 210 31.59 -19.42 -50.87
CA ASN A 210 32.32 -20.68 -50.65
C ASN A 210 32.15 -21.69 -51.79
N VAL A 211 31.20 -21.50 -52.72
CA VAL A 211 31.02 -22.40 -53.86
C VAL A 211 31.84 -21.94 -55.06
N VAL A 212 32.05 -20.62 -55.22
CA VAL A 212 32.87 -20.07 -56.32
C VAL A 212 34.37 -20.37 -56.14
N GLN A 213 34.85 -20.53 -54.90
CA GLN A 213 36.27 -20.80 -54.65
C GLN A 213 36.69 -22.27 -54.86
N ALA A 214 35.73 -23.18 -55.05
CA ALA A 214 36.01 -24.61 -55.27
C ALA A 214 36.06 -25.02 -56.76
N GLU A 215 35.69 -24.14 -57.71
CA GLU A 215 35.48 -24.52 -59.12
C GLU A 215 36.36 -23.79 -60.15
N ILE A 216 37.44 -23.11 -59.76
CA ILE A 216 38.44 -22.61 -60.73
C ILE A 216 39.77 -23.37 -60.55
N PRO A 217 39.95 -24.55 -61.18
CA PRO A 217 41.28 -25.04 -61.45
C PRO A 217 41.94 -24.12 -62.48
N THR A 218 42.96 -23.40 -62.03
CA THR A 218 43.93 -22.67 -62.86
C THR A 218 44.47 -23.58 -63.97
N ILE A 219 43.93 -23.45 -65.18
CA ILE A 219 44.59 -23.90 -66.41
C ILE A 219 45.28 -22.66 -66.97
N GLU A 220 46.56 -22.47 -66.65
CA GLU A 220 47.41 -21.55 -67.39
C GLU A 220 48.84 -22.10 -67.49
N GLN A 221 49.11 -22.68 -68.66
CA GLN A 221 50.32 -22.58 -69.48
C GLN A 221 51.69 -22.65 -68.78
N ALA A 222 52.39 -23.76 -68.98
CA ALA A 222 53.84 -23.79 -69.10
C ALA A 222 54.19 -24.32 -70.50
N GLU A 223 54.23 -23.42 -71.48
CA GLU A 223 54.77 -23.67 -72.81
C GLU A 223 56.23 -23.23 -72.85
N ASP A 224 57.07 -24.20 -73.19
CA ASP A 224 58.29 -24.14 -74.01
C ASP A 224 59.51 -23.31 -73.55
N LYS A 225 60.61 -24.03 -73.33
CA LYS A 225 61.98 -23.51 -73.44
C LYS A 225 62.84 -24.63 -74.02
N PRO A 226 63.40 -24.48 -75.24
CA PRO A 226 64.29 -25.48 -75.80
C PRO A 226 65.73 -25.24 -75.33
N ASP A 227 66.44 -26.32 -75.02
CA ASP A 227 67.90 -26.37 -75.02
C ASP A 227 68.35 -27.69 -75.67
N ILE A 228 69.05 -27.53 -76.80
CA ILE A 228 69.89 -28.46 -77.60
C ILE A 228 69.18 -29.44 -78.54
#